data_AF-A0A9E5LJW5-F1
#
_entry.id   AF-A0A9E5LJW5-F1
#
_cell.length_a   1.000
_cell.length_b   1.000
_cell.length_c   1.000
_cell.angle_alpha   90.00
_cell.angle_beta   90.00
_cell.angle_gamma   90.00
#
_symmetry.space_group_name_H-M   'P 1'
#
loop_
_entity.id
_entity.type
_entity.pdbx_description
1 polymer ?
#
loop_
_entity_poly.entity_id
_entity_poly.type
_entity_poly.pdbx_seq_one_letter_code
_entity_poly.pdbx_strand_id
1 'polypeptide(L)'
;VDWPNRPRQMVSHEMGKPAVTEFKRMSVADGQSRLRLFPKTGRSHQLRVHCLAIGHPILGDPLYSPETVADFPRLLLHSEELRINHPESGKGLRFRAKCPF
;
A
#
# COMPACT_ATOMS: atom_id res chain seq x y z
N VAL A 1 1.13 -8.71 -13.64
CA VAL A 1 -0.06 -8.07 -14.24
C VAL A 1 -1.10 -9.13 -14.42
N ASP A 2 -2.32 -8.90 -13.94
CA ASP A 2 -3.45 -9.78 -14.24
C ASP A 2 -3.99 -9.39 -15.61
N TRP A 3 -3.52 -10.07 -16.66
CA TRP A 3 -3.87 -9.74 -18.05
C TRP A 3 -5.39 -9.80 -18.32
N PRO A 4 -6.15 -10.83 -17.86
CA PRO A 4 -7.59 -10.85 -18.03
C PRO A 4 -8.35 -9.85 -17.14
N ASN A 5 -7.84 -9.49 -15.95
CA ASN A 5 -8.57 -8.59 -15.03
C ASN A 5 -7.95 -7.19 -14.90
N ARG A 6 -7.40 -6.61 -15.97
CA ARG A 6 -6.83 -5.25 -15.91
C ARG A 6 -7.85 -4.25 -15.34
N PRO A 7 -7.44 -3.33 -14.46
CA PRO A 7 -6.06 -2.99 -14.07
C PRO A 7 -5.51 -3.76 -12.85
N ARG A 8 -6.13 -4.87 -12.43
CA ARG A 8 -5.69 -5.65 -11.26
C ARG A 8 -4.28 -6.21 -11.45
N GLN A 9 -3.62 -6.41 -10.31
CA GLN A 9 -2.32 -7.04 -10.17
C GLN A 9 -2.50 -8.24 -9.24
N MET A 10 -1.64 -9.23 -9.38
CA MET A 10 -1.68 -10.46 -8.59
C MET A 10 -0.27 -10.87 -8.16
N VAL A 11 -0.19 -11.69 -7.11
CA VAL A 11 1.03 -12.41 -6.77
C VAL A 11 1.22 -13.53 -7.79
N SER A 12 2.43 -13.62 -8.36
CA SER A 12 2.83 -14.72 -9.24
C SER A 12 4.23 -15.14 -8.81
N HIS A 13 4.39 -16.40 -8.41
CA HIS A 13 5.67 -16.94 -7.97
C HIS A 13 6.60 -17.29 -9.14
N GLU A 14 6.03 -17.53 -10.33
CA GLU A 14 6.78 -17.88 -11.55
C GLU A 14 7.21 -16.64 -12.35
N MET A 15 6.28 -15.68 -12.55
CA MET A 15 6.44 -14.56 -13.47
C MET A 15 6.48 -13.20 -12.76
N GLY A 16 6.32 -13.18 -11.43
CA GLY A 16 6.30 -11.96 -10.63
C GLY A 16 7.67 -11.29 -10.55
N LYS A 17 7.67 -9.96 -10.59
CA LYS A 17 8.89 -9.20 -10.24
C LYS A 17 9.05 -9.21 -8.72
N PRO A 18 10.29 -9.33 -8.19
CA PRO A 18 10.54 -9.21 -6.76
C PRO A 18 9.96 -7.92 -6.19
N ALA A 19 9.25 -8.06 -5.06
CA ALA A 19 8.61 -6.97 -4.35
C ALA A 19 8.72 -7.19 -2.84
N VAL A 20 9.14 -6.16 -2.11
CA VAL A 20 9.33 -6.23 -0.65
C VAL A 20 8.66 -5.04 0.01
N THR A 21 7.83 -5.34 1.00
CA THR A 21 7.16 -4.36 1.86
C THR A 21 7.37 -4.79 3.30
N GLU A 22 8.03 -3.95 4.10
CA GLU A 22 8.01 -4.10 5.54
C GLU A 22 6.76 -3.41 6.09
N PHE A 23 6.20 -3.92 7.19
CA PHE A 23 5.07 -3.27 7.84
C PHE A 23 5.18 -3.33 9.36
N LYS A 24 4.49 -2.39 10.01
CA LYS A 24 4.30 -2.36 11.46
C LYS A 24 2.82 -2.14 11.77
N ARG A 25 2.24 -3.03 12.55
CA ARG A 25 0.90 -2.86 13.11
C ARG A 25 0.94 -1.80 14.21
N MET A 26 0.13 -0.77 14.08
CA MET A 26 0.07 0.37 15.00
C MET A 26 -1.06 0.22 16.02
N SER A 27 -2.23 -0.21 15.57
CA SER A 27 -3.41 -0.45 16.42
C SER A 27 -4.35 -1.46 15.76
N VAL A 28 -5.23 -2.04 16.57
CA VAL A 28 -6.33 -2.91 16.14
C VAL A 28 -7.59 -2.46 16.88
N ALA A 29 -8.68 -2.24 16.15
CA ALA A 29 -9.99 -1.89 16.71
C ALA A 29 -11.07 -2.30 15.72
N ASP A 30 -12.21 -2.80 16.22
CA ASP A 30 -13.42 -3.10 15.42
C ASP A 30 -13.15 -3.96 14.17
N GLY A 31 -12.29 -4.98 14.31
CA GLY A 31 -11.91 -5.86 13.21
C GLY A 31 -10.95 -5.24 12.17
N GLN A 32 -10.51 -4.01 12.38
CA GLN A 32 -9.62 -3.26 11.49
C GLN A 32 -8.23 -3.08 12.11
N SER A 33 -7.21 -2.97 11.26
CA SER A 33 -5.83 -2.75 11.69
C SER A 33 -5.24 -1.52 11.03
N ARG A 34 -4.64 -0.63 11.82
CA ARG A 34 -3.85 0.50 11.28
C ARG A 34 -2.41 0.07 11.10
N LEU A 35 -1.92 0.11 9.87
CA LEU A 35 -0.56 -0.31 9.52
C LEU A 35 0.28 0.89 9.07
N ARG A 36 1.56 0.88 9.46
CA ARG A 36 2.60 1.62 8.73
C ARG A 36 3.26 0.67 7.74
N LEU A 37 3.37 1.09 6.49
CA LEU A 37 3.94 0.32 5.40
C LEU A 37 5.23 1.01 4.92
N PHE A 38 6.27 0.22 4.69
CA PHE A 38 7.58 0.66 4.23
C PHE A 38 7.95 -0.13 2.96
N PRO A 39 7.47 0.30 1.78
CA PRO A 39 7.82 -0.35 0.52
C PRO A 39 9.31 -0.16 0.22
N LYS A 40 10.06 -1.27 0.08
CA LYS A 40 11.46 -1.24 -0.38
C LYS A 40 11.58 -1.26 -1.90
N THR A 41 10.49 -1.61 -2.57
CA THR A 41 10.30 -1.60 -4.02
C THR A 41 9.02 -0.83 -4.36
N GLY A 42 8.90 -0.35 -5.61
CA GLY A 42 7.75 0.44 -6.07
C GLY A 42 6.93 -0.25 -7.17
N ARG A 43 6.49 -1.51 -6.99
CA ARG A 43 5.67 -2.19 -8.01
C ARG A 43 4.24 -1.63 -8.04
N SER A 44 3.61 -1.70 -9.21
CA SER A 44 2.21 -1.27 -9.38
C SER A 44 1.31 -2.02 -8.38
N HIS A 45 0.51 -1.27 -7.62
CA HIS A 45 -0.39 -1.78 -6.58
C HIS A 45 0.30 -2.63 -5.49
N GLN A 46 1.62 -2.56 -5.32
CA GLN A 46 2.38 -3.44 -4.42
C GLN A 46 1.77 -3.52 -3.02
N LEU A 47 1.54 -2.37 -2.37
CA LEU A 47 1.00 -2.32 -1.01
C LEU A 47 -0.40 -2.94 -0.93
N ARG A 48 -1.25 -2.66 -1.92
CA ARG A 48 -2.63 -3.16 -1.99
C ARG A 48 -2.66 -4.69 -2.13
N VAL A 49 -1.85 -5.23 -3.04
CA VAL A 49 -1.75 -6.67 -3.28
C VAL A 49 -1.08 -7.40 -2.13
N HIS A 50 -0.03 -6.83 -1.51
CA HIS A 50 0.62 -7.45 -0.35
C HIS A 50 -0.33 -7.53 0.85
N CYS A 51 -1.06 -6.45 1.13
CA CYS A 51 -2.08 -6.42 2.17
C CYS A 51 -3.20 -7.46 1.91
N LEU A 52 -3.68 -7.57 0.67
CA LEU A 52 -4.61 -8.63 0.26
C LEU A 52 -4.02 -10.04 0.48
N ALA A 53 -2.76 -10.27 0.08
CA ALA A 53 -2.12 -11.58 0.14
C ALA A 53 -1.94 -12.09 1.58
N ILE A 54 -1.85 -11.20 2.57
CA ILE A 54 -1.81 -11.56 4.00
C ILE A 54 -3.21 -11.59 4.66
N GLY A 55 -4.29 -11.50 3.88
CA GLY A 55 -5.67 -11.53 4.37
C GLY A 55 -6.18 -10.22 4.97
N HIS A 56 -5.48 -9.10 4.77
CA HIS A 56 -5.84 -7.79 5.30
C HIS A 56 -5.94 -6.75 4.18
N PRO A 57 -6.89 -6.88 3.23
CA PRO A 57 -7.01 -5.93 2.14
C PRO A 57 -7.29 -4.52 2.66
N ILE A 58 -6.85 -3.50 1.91
CA ILE A 58 -6.99 -2.11 2.34
C ILE A 58 -8.46 -1.69 2.17
N LEU A 59 -9.01 -1.05 3.20
CA LEU A 59 -10.39 -0.56 3.20
C LEU A 59 -10.61 0.52 2.12
N GLY A 60 -11.79 0.48 1.50
CA GLY A 60 -12.18 1.39 0.42
C GLY A 60 -11.40 1.19 -0.88
N ASP A 61 -10.75 0.04 -1.04
CA ASP A 61 -10.07 -0.35 -2.27
C ASP A 61 -11.07 -0.96 -3.28
N PRO A 62 -11.46 -0.24 -4.35
CA PRO A 62 -12.48 -0.72 -5.27
C PRO A 62 -12.03 -1.93 -6.11
N LEU A 63 -10.73 -2.21 -6.17
CA LEU A 63 -10.23 -3.39 -6.87
C LEU A 63 -10.17 -4.57 -5.92
N TYR A 64 -9.50 -4.43 -4.77
CA TYR A 64 -9.13 -5.58 -3.94
C TYR A 64 -10.00 -5.76 -2.69
N SER A 65 -10.88 -4.81 -2.36
CA SER A 65 -11.85 -4.89 -1.26
C SER A 65 -13.16 -4.17 -1.64
N PRO A 66 -13.82 -4.56 -2.74
CA PRO A 66 -15.04 -3.89 -3.21
C PRO A 66 -16.16 -3.89 -2.16
N GLU A 67 -16.20 -4.87 -1.27
CA GLU A 67 -17.16 -5.00 -0.18
C GLU A 67 -17.05 -3.88 0.87
N THR A 68 -15.91 -3.21 0.98
CA THR A 68 -15.71 -2.12 1.96
C THR A 68 -15.97 -0.73 1.38
N VAL A 69 -16.21 -0.61 0.08
CA VAL A 69 -16.38 0.69 -0.60
C VAL A 69 -17.64 1.44 -0.15
N ALA A 70 -18.67 0.72 0.31
CA ALA A 70 -19.89 1.32 0.83
C ALA A 70 -19.65 2.12 2.13
N ASP A 71 -18.79 1.59 3.01
CA ASP A 71 -18.48 2.20 4.32
C ASP A 71 -17.27 3.15 4.24
N PHE A 72 -16.37 2.93 3.27
CA PHE A 72 -15.14 3.70 3.11
C PHE A 72 -15.09 4.31 1.69
N PRO A 73 -15.39 5.61 1.53
CA PRO A 73 -15.63 6.24 0.22
C PRO A 73 -14.36 6.39 -0.64
N ARG A 74 -13.19 5.99 -0.12
CA ARG A 74 -11.89 6.07 -0.79
C ARG A 74 -10.95 5.02 -0.26
N LEU A 75 -9.91 4.73 -1.03
CA LEU A 75 -8.78 3.92 -0.60
C LEU A 75 -8.11 4.54 0.65
N LEU A 76 -8.11 3.79 1.76
CA LEU A 76 -7.42 4.15 3.00
C LEU A 76 -5.92 3.82 2.94
N LEU A 77 -5.25 4.35 1.92
CA LEU A 77 -3.80 4.31 1.75
C LEU A 77 -3.28 5.74 1.55
N HIS A 78 -2.34 6.15 2.39
CA HIS A 78 -1.77 7.50 2.36
C HIS A 78 -0.25 7.47 2.44
N SER A 79 0.40 8.27 1.59
CA SER A 79 1.84 8.45 1.61
C SER A 79 2.21 9.50 2.67
N GLU A 80 2.35 9.08 3.92
CA GLU A 80 2.56 9.99 5.07
C GLU A 80 3.95 10.67 5.05
N GLU A 81 4.98 9.98 4.56
CA GLU A 81 6.36 10.45 4.62
C GLU A 81 7.16 10.05 3.38
N LEU A 82 7.95 10.99 2.86
CA LEU A 82 8.96 10.76 1.82
C LEU A 82 10.32 11.28 2.31
N ARG A 83 11.35 10.44 2.18
CA ARG A 83 12.76 10.83 2.43
C ARG A 83 13.56 10.62 1.17
N ILE A 84 14.31 11.64 0.78
CA ILE A 84 15.21 11.62 -0.37
C ILE A 84 16.48 12.40 -0.02
N ASN A 85 17.56 12.12 -0.72
CA ASN A 85 18.71 13.01 -0.72
C ASN A 85 18.49 14.08 -1.78
N HIS A 86 18.76 15.34 -1.45
CA HIS A 86 18.72 16.43 -2.40
C HIS A 86 19.65 16.08 -3.58
N PRO A 87 19.19 16.16 -4.84
CA PRO A 87 19.94 15.65 -6.00
C PRO A 87 21.28 16.36 -6.20
N GLU A 88 21.33 17.68 -5.96
CA GLU A 88 22.58 18.44 -6.10
C GLU A 88 23.43 18.44 -4.82
N SER A 89 22.86 18.82 -3.67
CA SER A 89 23.63 19.00 -2.42
C SER A 89 23.85 17.72 -1.61
N GLY A 90 23.19 16.61 -1.93
CA GLY A 90 23.26 15.36 -1.16
C GLY A 90 22.61 15.41 0.24
N LYS A 91 22.12 16.58 0.68
CA LYS A 91 21.51 16.75 2.01
C LYS A 91 20.22 15.94 2.13
N GLY A 92 20.02 15.29 3.27
CA GLY A 92 18.79 14.54 3.54
C GLY A 92 17.58 15.47 3.67
N LEU A 93 16.56 15.24 2.86
CA LEU A 93 15.27 15.93 2.89
C LEU A 93 14.18 14.99 3.42
N ARG A 94 13.24 15.55 4.17
CA ARG A 94 12.08 14.83 4.72
C ARG A 94 10.82 15.65 4.52
N PHE A 95 9.87 15.08 3.79
CA PHE A 95 8.55 15.64 3.55
C PHE A 95 7.51 14.81 4.29
N ARG A 96 6.56 15.46 4.94
CA ARG A 96 5.47 14.80 5.68
C ARG A 96 4.13 15.44 5.38
N ALA A 97 3.12 14.60 5.23
CA ALA A 97 1.73 15.00 5.11
C ALA A 97 0.90 14.14 6.07
N LYS A 98 0.20 14.77 7.03
CA LYS A 98 -0.62 14.03 8.01
C LYS A 98 -1.68 13.20 7.30
N CYS A 99 -1.81 11.94 7.69
CA CYS A 99 -2.87 11.07 7.19
C CYS A 99 -4.25 11.65 7.55
N PRO A 100 -5.16 11.83 6.58
CA PRO A 100 -6.48 12.41 6.84
C PRO A 100 -7.49 11.42 7.43
N PHE A 101 -7.06 10.19 7.75
CA PHE A 101 -7.85 9.10 8.33
C PHE A 101 -7.02 8.30 9.34
#